data_AF-A0A538NHC4-F1
#
_entry.id   AF-A0A538NHC4-F1
#
_cell.length_a   1.000
_cell.length_b   1.000
_cell.length_c   1.000
_cell.angle_alpha   90.00
_cell.angle_beta   90.00
_cell.angle_gamma   90.00
#
_symmetry.space_group_name_H-M   'P 1'
#
loop_
_entity.id
_entity.type
_entity.pdbx_description
1 polymer ?
#
loop_
_entity_poly.entity_id
_entity_poly.type
_entity_poly.pdbx_seq_one_letter_code
_entity_poly.pdbx_strand_id
1 'polypeptide(L)' 'LLRKREEFANEPIIPPPLVRGDDLIALGMKPGPKFGEILEAVETLQLEGVLKDREEALDWVTREYSLGQKA' A
#
# COMPACT_ATOMS: atom_id res chain seq x y z
N LEU A 1 -44.29 0.13 -14.82
CA LEU A 1 -43.50 -0.95 -14.17
C LEU A 1 -42.01 -0.64 -14.35
N LEU A 2 -41.47 0.32 -13.61
CA LEU A 2 -40.02 0.58 -13.55
C LEU A 2 -39.40 -0.50 -12.64
N ARG A 3 -38.86 -1.57 -13.22
CA ARG A 3 -38.10 -2.57 -12.46
C ARG A 3 -36.60 -2.36 -12.69
N LYS A 4 -35.91 -2.10 -11.57
CA LYS A 4 -34.50 -2.40 -11.26
C LYS A 4 -33.44 -1.78 -12.17
N ARG A 5 -32.96 -0.60 -11.76
CA ARG A 5 -31.70 0.02 -12.19
C ARG A 5 -30.71 0.12 -11.02
N GLU A 6 -30.46 -0.97 -10.30
CA GLU A 6 -29.48 -0.99 -9.21
C GLU A 6 -28.75 -2.34 -9.20
N GLU A 7 -27.86 -2.56 -10.17
CA GLU A 7 -26.99 -3.75 -10.21
C GLU A 7 -25.48 -3.39 -10.31
N PHE A 8 -25.08 -2.17 -9.95
CA PHE A 8 -23.67 -1.75 -9.99
C PHE A 8 -23.18 -1.05 -8.71
N ALA A 9 -23.62 -1.48 -7.53
CA ALA A 9 -23.09 -0.98 -6.25
C ALA A 9 -22.13 -1.97 -5.54
N ASN A 10 -21.86 -3.13 -6.15
CA ASN A 10 -21.02 -4.18 -5.59
C ASN A 10 -19.66 -4.27 -6.31
N GLU A 11 -19.11 -3.15 -6.78
CA GLU A 11 -17.70 -3.15 -7.14
C GLU A 11 -16.89 -3.34 -5.85
N PRO A 12 -15.92 -4.27 -5.81
CA PRO A 12 -15.02 -4.36 -4.68
C PRO A 12 -14.31 -3.01 -4.56
N ILE A 13 -14.65 -2.27 -3.50
CA ILE A 13 -14.01 -1.00 -3.19
C ILE A 13 -12.56 -1.35 -2.86
N ILE A 14 -11.65 -1.16 -3.83
CA ILE A 14 -10.23 -1.29 -3.57
C ILE A 14 -9.89 -0.21 -2.54
N PRO A 15 -9.40 -0.60 -1.35
CA PRO A 15 -9.08 0.38 -0.33
C PRO A 15 -7.94 1.27 -0.85
N PRO A 16 -7.92 2.56 -0.48
CA PRO A 16 -6.85 3.45 -0.89
C PRO A 16 -5.51 2.93 -0.35
N PRO A 17 -4.41 3.03 -1.11
CA PRO A 17 -3.12 2.52 -0.69
C PRO A 17 -2.65 3.17 0.62
N LEU A 18 -2.13 2.35 1.55
CA LEU A 18 -1.66 2.82 2.86
C LEU A 18 -0.40 3.68 2.77
N VAL A 19 0.46 3.43 1.78
CA VAL A 19 1.76 4.09 1.58
C VAL A 19 1.86 4.58 0.14
N ARG A 20 2.49 5.75 -0.03
CA ARG A 20 2.81 6.34 -1.33
C ARG A 20 4.31 6.52 -1.51
N GLY A 21 4.74 6.74 -2.76
CA GLY A 21 6.15 7.04 -3.06
C GLY A 21 6.71 8.23 -2.28
N ASP A 22 5.89 9.25 -2.03
CA ASP A 22 6.27 10.41 -1.21
C ASP A 22 6.64 10.01 0.22
N ASP A 23 5.95 9.01 0.77
CA ASP A 23 6.23 8.50 2.11
C ASP A 23 7.56 7.75 2.14
N LEU A 24 7.89 6.99 1.09
CA LEU A 24 9.19 6.33 0.94
C LEU A 24 10.33 7.36 0.87
N ILE A 25 10.10 8.49 0.17
CA ILE A 25 11.07 9.60 0.13
C ILE A 25 11.22 10.23 1.52
N ALA A 26 10.12 10.43 2.25
CA ALA A 26 10.14 10.95 3.62
C ALA A 26 10.87 10.03 4.60
N LEU A 27 10.84 8.71 4.37
CA LEU A 27 11.65 7.71 5.09
C LEU A 27 13.15 7.76 4.72
N GLY A 28 13.56 8.62 3.79
CA GLY A 28 14.94 8.77 3.33
C GLY A 28 15.34 7.80 2.22
N MET A 29 14.39 7.06 1.64
CA MET A 29 14.67 6.18 0.51
C MET A 29 14.86 6.99 -0.78
N LYS A 30 15.76 6.54 -1.65
CA LYS A 30 15.98 7.16 -2.95
C LYS A 30 14.97 6.63 -3.98
N PRO A 31 14.25 7.49 -4.71
CA PRO A 31 13.31 7.06 -5.74
C PRO A 31 14.02 6.23 -6.81
N GLY A 32 13.39 5.12 -7.21
CA GLY A 32 13.97 4.18 -8.16
C GLY A 32 13.04 2.98 -8.41
N PRO A 33 13.45 2.00 -9.23
CA PRO A 33 12.62 0.86 -9.61
C PRO A 33 12.09 0.06 -8.40
N LYS A 34 12.85 0.03 -7.31
CA LYS A 34 12.45 -0.64 -6.06
C LYS A 34 11.21 -0.03 -5.38
N PHE A 35 10.84 1.22 -5.68
CA PHE A 35 9.63 1.81 -5.12
C PHE A 35 8.38 1.05 -5.56
N GLY A 36 8.33 0.60 -6.82
CA GLY A 36 7.21 -0.20 -7.30
C GLY A 36 7.07 -1.50 -6.50
N GLU A 37 8.18 -2.21 -6.30
CA GLU A 37 8.23 -3.44 -5.51
C GLU A 37 7.74 -3.22 -4.07
N ILE A 38 8.16 -2.13 -3.42
CA ILE A 38 7.75 -1.79 -2.06
C ILE A 38 6.24 -1.49 -2.00
N LEU A 39 5.75 -0.66 -2.92
CA LEU A 39 4.35 -0.24 -2.93
C LEU A 39 3.42 -1.42 -3.25
N GLU A 40 3.80 -2.29 -4.18
CA GLU A 40 3.07 -3.53 -4.52
C GLU A 40 3.04 -4.50 -3.32
N ALA A 41 4.15 -4.64 -2.60
CA ALA A 41 4.18 -5.47 -1.40
C ALA A 41 3.28 -4.92 -0.28
N VAL A 42 3.30 -3.60 -0.05
CA VAL A 42 2.38 -2.95 0.91
C VAL A 42 0.93 -3.13 0.50
N GLU A 43 0.59 -2.94 -0.78
CA GLU A 43 -0.77 -3.12 -1.30
C GLU A 43 -1.24 -4.57 -1.12
N THR A 44 -0.36 -5.55 -1.39
CA THR A 44 -0.66 -6.96 -1.18
C THR A 44 -0.98 -7.25 0.29
N LEU A 45 -0.12 -6.81 1.20
CA LEU A 45 -0.31 -6.98 2.65
C LEU A 45 -1.54 -6.23 3.18
N GLN A 46 -1.89 -5.10 2.57
CA GLN A 46 -3.12 -4.38 2.85
C GLN A 46 -4.35 -5.19 2.44
N LEU A 47 -4.37 -5.76 1.24
CA LEU A 47 -5.47 -6.59 0.73
C LEU A 47 -5.62 -7.89 1.52
N GLU A 48 -4.51 -8.45 2.03
CA GLU A 48 -4.51 -9.58 2.95
C GLU A 48 -4.95 -9.22 4.38
N GLY A 49 -5.07 -7.93 4.70
CA GLY A 49 -5.44 -7.43 6.02
C GLY A 49 -4.34 -7.53 7.07
N VAL A 50 -3.09 -7.73 6.63
CA VAL A 50 -1.89 -7.73 7.48
C VAL A 50 -1.55 -6.31 7.90
N LEU A 51 -1.62 -5.36 6.96
CA LEU A 51 -1.45 -3.93 7.22
C LEU A 51 -2.82 -3.25 7.17
N LYS A 52 -3.16 -2.51 8.21
CA LYS A 52 -4.48 -1.89 8.38
C LYS A 52 -4.44 -0.38 8.28
N ASP A 53 -3.29 0.20 8.58
CA ASP A 53 -3.09 1.64 8.54
C ASP A 53 -1.71 2.03 8.01
N ARG A 54 -1.55 3.34 7.80
CA ARG A 54 -0.32 3.91 7.26
C ARG A 54 0.86 3.74 8.21
N GLU A 55 0.66 3.78 9.53
CA GLU A 55 1.78 3.62 10.48
C GLU A 55 2.34 2.20 10.44
N GLU A 56 1.47 1.18 10.47
CA GLU A 56 1.86 -0.23 10.33
C GLU A 56 2.61 -0.47 9.02
N ALA A 57 2.13 0.11 7.93
CA ALA A 57 2.76 -0.04 6.62
C ALA A 57 4.13 0.63 6.55
N LEU A 58 4.30 1.82 7.14
CA LEU A 58 5.60 2.50 7.19
C LEU A 58 6.60 1.80 8.11
N ASP A 59 6.15 1.26 9.25
CA ASP A 59 6.99 0.43 10.13
C ASP A 59 7.45 -0.82 9.39
N TRP A 60 6.54 -1.50 8.69
CA TRP A 60 6.87 -2.67 7.89
C TRP A 60 7.90 -2.34 6.80
N VAL A 61 7.69 -1.27 6.02
CA VAL A 61 8.63 -0.82 4.99
C VAL A 61 10.00 -0.53 5.60
N THR A 62 10.03 0.17 6.74
CA THR A 62 11.27 0.49 7.43
C THR A 62 11.95 -0.80 7.89
N ARG A 63 11.25 -1.75 8.49
CA ARG A 63 11.84 -3.01 8.97
C ARG A 63 12.37 -3.90 7.85
N GLU A 64 11.60 -4.05 6.78
CA GLU A 64 11.93 -4.95 5.67
C GLU A 64 13.03 -4.37 4.77
N TYR A 65 12.97 -3.06 4.48
CA TYR A 65 13.88 -2.42 3.53
C TYR A 65 15.00 -1.58 4.19
N SER A 66 14.91 -1.22 5.48
CA SER A 66 16.05 -0.58 6.19
C SER A 66 17.20 -1.55 6.47
N LEU A 67 17.02 -2.86 6.24
CA LEU A 67 18.10 -3.86 6.34
C LEU A 67 19.19 -3.72 5.26
N GLY A 68 19.02 -2.80 4.30
CA GLY A 68 20.06 -2.39 3.34
C GLY A 68 21.11 -1.40 3.89
N GLN A 69 20.95 -0.92 5.13
CA GLN A 69 21.97 -0.13 5.85
C GLN A 69 22.63 -0.97 6.97
N LYS A 70 23.02 -2.21 6.68
CA LYS A 70 24.11 -2.83 7.44
C LYS A 70 25.42 -2.40 6.79
N ALA A 71 26.10 -1.48 7.48
CA ALA A 71 27.52 -1.21 7.28
C ALA A 71 28.36 -2.49 7.44
#